data_AF-A0A2M9T3H8-F1
#
_entry.id   AF-A0A2M9T3H8-F1
#
_cell.length_a   1.000
_cell.length_b   1.000
_cell.length_c   1.000
_cell.angle_alpha   90.00
_cell.angle_beta   90.00
_cell.angle_gamma   90.00
#
_symmetry.space_group_name_H-M   'P 1'
#
loop_
_entity.id
_entity.type
_entity.pdbx_description
1 polymer ?
#
loop_
_entity_poly.entity_id
_entity_poly.type
_entity_poly.pdbx_seq_one_letter_code
_entity_poly.pdbx_strand_id
1 'polypeptide(L)'
;MSQPIEQEALFELRFWMQILGDHCRFIVEALAESYLRANVHQFPALSRFHRQIELEMAIFQSFLHELEEMELNNEVLGVLSPLMADHMAREECYYLQKLAETTGEVKPPACDPTKPRTE
;
A
#
# COMPACT_ATOMS: atom_id res chain seq x y z
N MET A 1 -34.34 2.14 7.13
CA MET A 1 -33.99 3.57 7.10
C MET A 1 -32.78 3.78 8.00
N SER A 2 -31.57 3.54 7.48
CA SER A 2 -30.31 3.98 8.10
C SER A 2 -29.97 5.36 7.52
N GLN A 3 -30.52 6.41 8.13
CA GLN A 3 -29.89 7.35 9.05
C GLN A 3 -28.72 8.16 8.42
N PRO A 4 -28.93 9.45 8.10
CA PRO A 4 -28.01 10.34 7.36
C PRO A 4 -26.53 10.32 7.77
N ILE A 5 -26.23 10.00 9.02
CA ILE A 5 -24.89 9.96 9.59
C ILE A 5 -23.99 8.93 8.88
N GLU A 6 -24.51 7.77 8.50
CA GLU A 6 -23.73 6.76 7.78
C GLU A 6 -23.32 7.24 6.38
N GLN A 7 -24.21 7.99 5.71
CA GLN A 7 -23.94 8.54 4.37
C GLN A 7 -22.91 9.67 4.43
N GLU A 8 -23.01 10.53 5.44
CA GLU A 8 -22.02 11.59 5.68
C GLU A 8 -20.65 11.00 6.02
N ALA A 9 -20.58 9.99 6.90
CA ALA A 9 -19.33 9.31 7.22
C ALA A 9 -18.70 8.64 6.00
N LEU A 10 -19.50 7.99 5.14
CA LEU A 10 -19.01 7.39 3.89
C LEU A 10 -18.53 8.44 2.89
N PHE A 11 -19.19 9.59 2.81
CA PHE A 11 -18.74 10.71 1.99
C PHE A 11 -17.38 11.23 2.48
N GLU A 12 -17.26 11.53 3.77
CA GLU A 12 -16.01 12.03 4.36
C GLU A 12 -14.87 11.00 4.20
N LEU A 13 -15.13 9.71 4.43
CA LEU A 13 -14.12 8.67 4.25
C LEU A 13 -13.60 8.65 2.80
N ARG A 14 -14.47 8.68 1.79
CA ARG A 14 -14.07 8.69 0.38
C ARG A 14 -13.31 9.97 0.01
N PHE A 15 -13.80 11.12 0.48
CA PHE A 15 -13.17 12.41 0.27
C PHE A 15 -11.74 12.44 0.83
N TRP A 16 -11.58 12.00 2.08
CA TRP A 16 -10.27 12.00 2.74
C TRP A 16 -9.32 10.94 2.19
N MET A 17 -9.78 9.75 1.79
CA MET A 17 -8.92 8.76 1.14
C MET A 17 -8.28 9.29 -0.14
N GLN A 18 -9.05 10.03 -0.96
CA GLN A 18 -8.51 10.67 -2.16
C GLN A 18 -7.47 11.74 -1.80
N ILE A 19 -7.80 12.63 -0.86
CA ILE A 19 -6.89 13.70 -0.43
C ILE A 19 -5.60 13.15 0.16
N LEU A 20 -5.68 12.11 0.99
CA LEU A 20 -4.49 11.50 1.58
C LEU A 20 -3.60 10.87 0.51
N GLY A 21 -4.20 10.21 -0.50
CA GLY A 21 -3.45 9.72 -1.66
C GLY A 21 -2.75 10.84 -2.44
N ASP A 22 -3.43 11.96 -2.65
CA ASP A 22 -2.85 13.12 -3.34
C ASP A 22 -1.74 13.80 -2.52
N HIS A 23 -1.90 13.90 -1.19
CA HIS A 23 -0.85 14.38 -0.30
C HIS A 23 0.42 13.52 -0.37
N CYS A 24 0.27 12.19 -0.34
CA CYS A 24 1.41 11.28 -0.50
C CYS A 24 2.13 11.53 -1.83
N ARG A 25 1.39 11.66 -2.94
CA ARG A 25 1.94 11.95 -4.26
C ARG A 25 2.71 13.28 -4.28
N PHE A 26 2.08 14.36 -3.80
CA PHE A 26 2.71 15.70 -3.80
C PHE A 26 3.97 15.75 -2.94
N ILE A 27 3.98 15.11 -1.78
CA ILE A 27 5.16 15.07 -0.91
C ILE A 27 6.32 14.35 -1.61
N VAL A 28 6.06 13.19 -2.23
CA VAL A 28 7.09 12.42 -2.94
C VAL A 28 7.66 13.22 -4.11
N GLU A 29 6.81 13.81 -4.94
CA GLU A 29 7.22 14.63 -6.08
C GLU A 29 8.03 15.86 -5.63
N ALA A 30 7.52 16.62 -4.66
CA ALA A 30 8.18 17.82 -4.15
C ALA A 30 9.56 17.53 -3.55
N LEU A 31 9.68 16.43 -2.80
CA LEU A 31 10.97 16.00 -2.25
C LEU A 31 11.90 15.57 -3.39
N ALA A 32 11.50 14.62 -4.23
CA ALA A 32 12.33 14.10 -5.32
C ALA A 32 12.88 15.23 -6.20
N GLU A 33 12.02 16.15 -6.65
CA GLU A 33 12.43 17.29 -7.46
C GLU A 33 13.42 18.21 -6.74
N SER A 34 13.22 18.49 -5.45
CA SER A 34 14.07 19.42 -4.71
C SER A 34 15.49 18.88 -4.53
N TYR A 35 15.64 17.59 -4.25
CA TYR A 35 16.95 16.95 -4.14
C TYR A 35 17.64 16.83 -5.50
N LEU A 36 16.90 16.46 -6.55
CA LEU A 36 17.44 16.38 -7.91
C LEU A 36 17.91 17.75 -8.42
N ARG A 37 17.16 18.83 -8.16
CA ARG A 37 17.58 20.22 -8.48
C ARG A 37 18.86 20.64 -7.74
N ALA A 38 19.06 20.14 -6.53
CA ALA A 38 20.28 20.39 -5.74
C ALA A 38 21.45 19.47 -6.13
N ASN A 39 21.30 18.62 -7.15
CA ASN A 39 22.28 17.59 -7.54
C ASN A 39 22.63 16.62 -6.39
N VAL A 40 21.65 16.34 -5.51
CA VAL A 40 21.76 15.39 -4.39
C VAL A 40 20.97 14.14 -4.73
N HIS A 41 21.68 13.03 -4.94
CA HIS A 41 21.07 11.75 -5.34
C HIS A 41 20.84 10.78 -4.16
N GLN A 42 21.41 11.07 -3.00
CA GLN A 42 21.22 10.29 -1.77
C GLN A 42 21.07 11.26 -0.60
N PHE A 43 20.01 11.07 0.19
CA PHE A 43 19.76 11.92 1.34
C PHE A 43 19.00 11.15 2.43
N PRO A 44 19.33 11.39 3.73
CA PRO A 44 18.79 10.58 4.83
C PRO A 44 17.26 10.55 4.93
N ALA A 45 16.57 11.61 4.47
CA ALA A 45 15.11 11.67 4.50
C ALA A 45 14.47 10.63 3.56
N LEU A 46 15.01 10.42 2.36
CA LEU A 46 14.51 9.39 1.44
C LEU A 46 14.81 7.99 1.95
N SER A 47 15.99 7.78 2.53
CA SER A 47 16.32 6.48 3.12
C SER A 47 15.39 6.12 4.28
N ARG A 48 15.05 7.10 5.11
CA ARG A 48 14.05 6.93 6.17
C ARG A 48 12.67 6.65 5.56
N PHE A 49 12.31 7.36 4.49
CA PHE A 49 11.02 7.18 3.83
C PHE A 49 10.85 5.78 3.23
N HIS A 50 11.88 5.23 2.58
CA HIS A 50 11.85 3.84 2.08
C HIS A 50 11.59 2.82 3.19
N ARG A 51 12.21 2.98 4.36
CA ARG A 51 11.97 2.10 5.52
C ARG A 51 10.56 2.26 6.10
N GLN A 52 9.98 3.46 6.04
CA GLN A 52 8.60 3.67 6.45
C GLN A 52 7.64 2.98 5.49
N ILE A 53 7.88 3.07 4.18
CA ILE A 53 7.11 2.34 3.16
C ILE A 53 7.17 0.82 3.44
N GLU A 54 8.37 0.27 3.67
CA GLU A 54 8.54 -1.16 3.99
C GLU A 54 7.65 -1.59 5.17
N LEU A 55 7.63 -0.80 6.25
CA LEU A 55 6.83 -1.11 7.43
C LEU A 55 5.32 -1.03 7.18
N GLU A 56 4.85 0.05 6.56
CA GLU A 56 3.42 0.26 6.30
C GLU A 56 2.89 -0.80 5.32
N MET A 57 3.67 -1.14 4.30
CA MET A 57 3.31 -2.20 3.36
C MET A 57 3.28 -3.57 4.03
N ALA A 58 4.22 -3.89 4.93
CA ALA A 58 4.18 -5.16 5.65
C ALA A 58 2.90 -5.30 6.51
N ILE A 59 2.45 -4.20 7.12
CA ILE A 59 1.19 -4.16 7.87
C ILE A 59 0.01 -4.36 6.92
N PHE A 60 0.00 -3.67 5.78
CA PHE A 60 -1.11 -3.74 4.84
C PHE A 60 -1.20 -5.09 4.11
N GLN A 61 -0.06 -5.71 3.75
CA GLN A 61 -0.02 -7.10 3.27
C GLN A 61 -0.59 -8.08 4.29
N SER A 62 -0.32 -7.89 5.58
CA SER A 62 -0.88 -8.73 6.64
C SER A 62 -2.41 -8.60 6.70
N PHE A 63 -2.92 -7.37 6.57
CA PHE A 63 -4.35 -7.10 6.47
C PHE A 63 -4.98 -7.74 5.22
N LEU A 64 -4.30 -7.71 4.06
CA LEU A 64 -4.81 -8.34 2.84
C LEU A 64 -4.89 -9.85 2.95
N HIS A 65 -3.92 -10.51 3.60
CA HIS A 65 -3.98 -11.95 3.85
C HIS A 65 -5.11 -12.32 4.82
N GLU A 66 -5.31 -11.53 5.89
CA GLU A 66 -6.45 -11.72 6.80
C GLU A 66 -7.78 -11.56 6.05
N LEU A 67 -7.91 -10.52 5.22
CA LEU A 67 -9.10 -10.30 4.41
C LEU A 67 -9.35 -11.43 3.40
N GLU A 68 -8.29 -11.95 2.76
CA GLU A 68 -8.36 -13.10 1.87
C GLU A 68 -8.89 -14.34 2.61
N GLU A 69 -8.35 -14.65 3.79
CA GLU A 69 -8.81 -15.76 4.62
C GLU A 69 -10.27 -15.60 5.06
N MET A 70 -10.67 -14.39 5.46
CA MET A 70 -12.06 -14.09 5.85
C MET A 70 -13.03 -14.28 4.68
N GLU A 71 -12.66 -13.86 3.46
CA GLU A 71 -13.47 -14.08 2.25
C GLU A 71 -13.58 -15.58 1.91
N LEU A 72 -12.48 -16.34 1.99
CA LEU A 72 -12.47 -17.80 1.76
C LEU A 72 -13.37 -18.55 2.76
N ASN A 73 -13.39 -18.10 4.02
CA ASN A 73 -14.19 -18.70 5.09
C ASN A 73 -15.63 -18.16 5.16
N ASN A 74 -16.02 -17.21 4.28
CA ASN A 74 -17.31 -16.53 4.29
C ASN A 74 -17.60 -15.78 5.61
N GLU A 75 -16.57 -15.20 6.23
CA GLU A 75 -16.64 -14.48 7.51
C GLU A 75 -16.85 -12.96 7.34
N VAL A 76 -16.68 -12.45 6.11
CA VAL A 76 -16.89 -11.03 5.77
C VAL A 76 -18.02 -10.88 4.75
N LEU A 77 -18.77 -9.79 4.86
CA LEU A 77 -19.75 -9.39 3.85
C LEU A 77 -19.11 -8.32 2.96
N GLY A 78 -18.82 -8.67 1.72
CA GLY A 78 -18.14 -7.81 0.76
C GLY A 78 -18.53 -8.09 -0.68
N VAL A 79 -18.07 -7.22 -1.57
CA VAL A 79 -18.07 -7.45 -3.03
C VAL A 79 -16.68 -7.82 -3.55
N LEU A 80 -15.69 -7.82 -2.66
CA LEU A 80 -14.34 -8.26 -3.00
C LEU A 80 -14.34 -9.78 -3.05
N SER A 81 -13.50 -10.34 -3.92
CA SER A 81 -13.25 -11.77 -3.96
C SER A 81 -11.92 -12.07 -3.28
N PRO A 82 -11.69 -13.32 -2.80
CA PRO A 82 -10.37 -13.75 -2.33
C PRO A 82 -9.27 -13.45 -3.36
N LEU A 83 -9.57 -13.68 -4.65
CA LEU A 83 -8.66 -13.40 -5.76
C LEU A 83 -8.26 -11.92 -5.86
N MET A 84 -9.12 -10.99 -5.46
CA MET A 84 -8.80 -9.56 -5.46
C MET A 84 -7.84 -9.19 -4.32
N ALA A 85 -8.03 -9.75 -3.12
CA ALA A 85 -7.10 -9.58 -2.00
C ALA A 85 -5.71 -10.17 -2.33
N ASP A 86 -5.68 -11.39 -2.90
CA ASP A 86 -4.44 -12.00 -3.41
C ASP A 86 -3.77 -11.14 -4.50
N HIS A 87 -4.56 -10.55 -5.39
CA HIS A 87 -4.03 -9.65 -6.42
C HIS A 87 -3.33 -8.42 -5.83
N MET A 88 -3.96 -7.72 -4.88
CA MET A 88 -3.37 -6.57 -4.21
C MET A 88 -2.09 -6.95 -3.46
N ALA A 89 -2.10 -8.08 -2.73
CA ALA A 89 -0.93 -8.55 -1.99
C ALA A 89 0.26 -8.88 -2.91
N ARG A 90 -0.02 -9.39 -4.13
CA ARG A 90 1.00 -9.63 -5.16
C ARG A 90 1.59 -8.34 -5.74
N GLU A 91 0.77 -7.30 -5.95
CA GLU A 91 1.25 -5.98 -6.39
C GLU A 91 2.19 -5.35 -5.35
N GLU A 92 1.83 -5.46 -4.08
CA GLU A 92 2.65 -4.97 -2.97
C GLU A 92 3.96 -5.74 -2.83
N CYS A 93 3.89 -7.07 -2.95
CA CYS A 93 5.08 -7.91 -2.95
C CYS A 93 6.05 -7.50 -4.07
N TYR A 94 5.54 -7.28 -5.29
CA TYR A 94 6.34 -6.81 -6.42
C TYR A 94 6.97 -5.45 -6.14
N TYR A 95 6.22 -4.50 -5.58
CA TYR A 95 6.77 -3.19 -5.27
C TYR A 95 7.88 -3.26 -4.20
N LEU A 96 7.71 -4.04 -3.13
CA LEU A 96 8.77 -4.24 -2.13
C LEU A 96 10.02 -4.88 -2.71
N GLN A 97 9.89 -5.83 -3.64
CA GLN A 97 11.03 -6.37 -4.39
C GLN A 97 11.75 -5.26 -5.16
N LYS A 98 11.00 -4.41 -5.88
CA LYS A 98 11.60 -3.28 -6.61
C LYS A 98 12.23 -2.24 -5.71
N LEU A 99 11.64 -1.98 -4.55
CA LEU A 99 12.22 -1.08 -3.56
C LEU A 99 13.56 -1.63 -3.06
N ALA A 100 13.65 -2.93 -2.76
CA ALA A 100 14.89 -3.58 -2.35
C ALA A 100 15.96 -3.53 -3.45
N GLU A 101 15.60 -3.90 -4.69
CA GLU A 101 16.49 -3.92 -5.85
C GLU A 101 17.06 -2.53 -6.20
N THR A 102 16.23 -1.50 -6.15
CA THR A 102 16.60 -0.15 -6.63
C THR A 102 17.28 0.71 -5.58
N THR A 103 17.05 0.43 -4.29
CA THR A 103 17.59 1.26 -3.19
C THR A 103 18.71 0.56 -2.43
N GLY A 104 18.66 -0.77 -2.30
CA GLY A 104 19.55 -1.53 -1.41
C GLY A 104 19.35 -1.23 0.08
N GLU A 105 18.30 -0.50 0.46
CA GLU A 105 18.08 -0.02 1.83
C GLU A 105 17.06 -0.84 2.62
N VAL A 106 16.18 -1.55 1.91
CA VAL A 106 15.16 -2.45 2.47
C VAL A 106 15.51 -3.89 2.13
N LYS A 107 15.08 -4.84 2.96
CA LYS A 107 15.37 -6.24 2.71
C LYS A 107 14.47 -6.76 1.59
N PRO A 108 14.94 -7.70 0.74
CA PRO A 108 14.06 -8.41 -0.15
C PRO A 108 12.91 -9.05 0.63
N PRO A 109 11.65 -8.83 0.23
CA PRO A 109 10.51 -9.34 0.97
C PRO A 109 10.45 -10.86 0.86
N ALA A 110 9.97 -11.54 1.91
CA ALA A 110 9.78 -12.98 1.95
C ALA A 110 8.44 -13.39 1.29
N CYS A 111 8.20 -12.94 0.06
CA CYS A 111 6.98 -13.21 -0.70
C CYS A 111 7.30 -13.46 -2.18
N ASP A 112 6.41 -14.19 -2.86
CA ASP A 112 6.49 -14.49 -4.28
C ASP A 112 5.28 -13.88 -5.02
N PRO A 113 5.47 -12.84 -5.86
CA PRO A 113 4.38 -12.23 -6.60
C PRO A 113 3.89 -13.11 -7.77
N THR A 114 4.59 -14.20 -8.07
CA THR A 114 4.29 -15.16 -9.14
C THR A 114 3.71 -16.48 -8.65
N LYS A 115 3.45 -16.60 -7.33
CA LYS A 115 2.82 -17.78 -6.73
C LYS A 115 1.49 -18.14 -7.44
N PRO A 116 1.08 -19.43 -7.42
CA PRO A 116 -0.25 -19.82 -7.89
C PRO A 116 -1.34 -18.96 -7.24
N ARG A 117 -2.34 -18.57 -8.03
CA ARG A 117 -3.46 -17.75 -7.56
C ARG A 117 -4.36 -18.56 -6.66
N THR A 118 -4.96 -17.88 -5.70
CA THR A 118 -6.03 -18.44 -4.86
C THR A 118 -7.26 -18.71 -5.72
N GLU A 119 -7.84 -19.91 -5.55
CA GLU A 119 -9.03 -20.41 -6.25
C GLU A 119 -10.28 -20.36 -5.37
#